data_AF-A0A2C9KWA3-F1
#
_entry.id   AF-A0A2C9KWA3-F1
#
_cell.length_a   1.000
_cell.length_b   1.000
_cell.length_c   1.000
_cell.angle_alpha   90.00
_cell.angle_beta   90.00
_cell.angle_gamma   90.00
#
_symmetry.space_group_name_H-M   'P 1'
#
loop_
_entity.id
_entity.type
_entity.pdbx_description
1 polymer ?
#
loop_
_entity_poly.entity_id
_entity_poly.type
_entity_poly.pdbx_seq_one_letter_code
_entity_poly.pdbx_strand_id
1 'polypeptide(L)'
;HRIESDHNIDNSTAILREWLSAVSHLYHQVEVNINNTKEGYPDETSPCEWTETRFSNVIRLREKALNYARNIWADYLFMIDADVTLENERTLQLLIEQNKFIVAPMLNSSVSGYYSNFWGGMSDKGYYIRTSFYLPIVEREIKGIFSVPMVHSAFLVDLNHRMSPLLSYSQLPDYTGPKDDIIIFANNVKLLGETMHILNTEYFGKVMMPLDKRFTLADESAQFDYVKLEAMVEEVPPLYSSPHVYIPERPKDKLGFDQIYMINLKRRPARRFRMLKAFDYLGIEAKVIDAVDGKELNDTYLNKLGVQMLPGFADPYHGRAMTMGEIGCFLSHYFIWKEAIDKNYQKILIFEDDVRFEAYFRTKLANMMYELESTFKVWDLVDGWKLQFSPRDLIGLSAEPFLVYPTHYTGEPNYFSDTEDSVVIDKEPDQKTARPVGEEQQDVQEEDLSKMESQLKLEVPTFREEL
;
A
#
# COMPACT_ATOMS: atom_id res chain seq x y z
N HIS A 1 20.71 -11.82 19.70
CA HIS A 1 19.52 -11.89 18.81
C HIS A 1 18.92 -13.28 18.94
N ARG A 2 17.61 -13.40 19.19
CA ARG A 2 16.93 -14.71 19.36
C ARG A 2 15.85 -14.84 18.29
N ILE A 3 15.80 -16.00 17.62
CA ILE A 3 14.81 -16.29 16.58
C ILE A 3 14.13 -17.62 16.89
N GLU A 4 12.80 -17.60 16.93
CA GLU A 4 11.96 -18.79 17.01
C GLU A 4 11.16 -18.87 15.71
N SER A 5 11.21 -20.02 15.04
CA SER A 5 10.47 -20.25 13.80
C SER A 5 9.87 -21.64 13.85
N ASP A 6 8.56 -21.75 13.70
CA ASP A 6 7.84 -23.01 13.73
C ASP A 6 6.74 -23.05 12.66
N HIS A 7 6.17 -24.24 12.41
CA HIS A 7 5.06 -24.47 11.48
C HIS A 7 5.30 -23.94 10.04
N ASN A 8 6.57 -23.92 9.61
CA ASN A 8 6.95 -23.39 8.30
C ASN A 8 6.51 -24.34 7.19
N ILE A 9 5.53 -23.93 6.38
CA ILE A 9 5.06 -24.68 5.21
C ILE A 9 5.66 -24.20 3.88
N ASP A 10 6.46 -23.13 3.93
CA ASP A 10 7.11 -22.48 2.79
C ASP A 10 8.65 -22.55 2.89
N ASN A 11 9.35 -21.64 2.19
CA ASN A 11 10.81 -21.59 2.15
C ASN A 11 11.45 -20.79 3.30
N SER A 12 10.68 -20.34 4.30
CA SER A 12 11.14 -19.48 5.40
C SER A 12 12.35 -20.06 6.14
N THR A 13 12.35 -21.37 6.39
CA THR A 13 13.47 -22.04 7.05
C THR A 13 14.77 -21.99 6.22
N ALA A 14 14.70 -22.13 4.90
CA ALA A 14 15.89 -22.10 4.05
C ALA A 14 16.45 -20.67 3.96
N ILE A 15 15.57 -19.69 3.76
CA ILE A 15 15.87 -18.25 3.76
C ILE A 15 16.56 -17.86 5.07
N LEU A 16 16.01 -18.29 6.21
CA LEU A 16 16.58 -17.99 7.52
C LEU A 16 17.97 -18.61 7.68
N ARG A 17 18.19 -19.85 7.25
CA ARG A 17 19.50 -20.50 7.31
C ARG A 17 20.54 -19.81 6.43
N GLU A 18 20.16 -19.44 5.20
CA GLU A 18 21.03 -18.70 4.28
C GLU A 18 21.44 -17.35 4.88
N TRP A 19 20.46 -16.57 5.34
CA TRP A 19 20.71 -15.29 5.99
C TRP A 19 21.63 -15.42 7.21
N LEU A 20 21.33 -16.36 8.12
CA LEU A 20 22.15 -16.61 9.31
C LEU A 20 23.58 -17.00 8.99
N SER A 21 23.80 -17.79 7.93
CA SER A 21 25.14 -18.17 7.50
C SER A 21 25.98 -16.97 7.08
N ALA A 22 25.33 -15.94 6.53
CA ALA A 22 25.97 -14.72 6.07
C ALA A 22 26.17 -13.70 7.19
N VAL A 23 25.23 -13.55 8.14
CA VAL A 23 25.25 -12.41 9.08
C VAL A 23 25.47 -12.77 10.55
N SER A 24 25.42 -14.04 10.95
CA SER A 24 25.48 -14.42 12.37
C SER A 24 26.71 -13.85 13.11
N HIS A 25 27.85 -13.77 12.42
CA HIS A 25 29.10 -13.22 12.95
C HIS A 25 29.05 -11.70 13.26
N LEU A 26 28.05 -10.98 12.76
CA LEU A 26 27.85 -9.54 13.03
C LEU A 26 27.18 -9.30 14.39
N TYR A 27 26.58 -10.33 14.98
CA TYR A 27 25.91 -10.25 16.27
C TYR A 27 26.80 -10.81 17.37
N HIS A 28 26.72 -10.21 18.57
CA HIS A 28 27.42 -10.74 19.74
C HIS A 28 27.05 -12.21 20.01
N GLN A 29 25.76 -12.53 19.88
CA GLN A 29 25.25 -13.89 19.98
C GLN A 29 23.96 -14.01 19.18
N VAL A 30 23.79 -15.16 18.52
CA VAL A 30 22.54 -15.54 17.85
C VAL A 30 22.07 -16.88 18.41
N GLU A 31 20.84 -16.92 18.88
CA GLU A 31 20.17 -18.16 19.28
C GLU A 31 18.96 -18.39 18.37
N VAL A 32 18.96 -19.52 17.67
CA VAL A 32 17.95 -19.83 16.67
C VAL A 32 17.38 -21.20 16.97
N ASN A 33 16.06 -21.27 17.03
CA ASN A 33 15.32 -22.51 17.14
C ASN A 33 14.32 -22.61 15.98
N ILE A 34 14.54 -23.60 15.11
CA ILE A 34 13.69 -23.86 13.95
C ILE A 34 13.01 -25.20 14.14
N ASN A 35 11.70 -25.17 14.35
CA ASN A 35 10.86 -26.34 14.29
C ASN A 35 10.44 -26.61 12.84
N ASN A 36 10.88 -27.75 12.29
CA ASN A 36 10.62 -28.14 10.91
C ASN A 36 9.29 -28.89 10.74
N THR A 37 8.44 -28.98 11.78
CA THR A 37 7.07 -29.48 11.63
C THR A 37 6.33 -28.61 10.62
N LYS A 38 5.71 -29.26 9.63
CA LYS A 38 4.93 -28.61 8.57
C LYS A 38 3.42 -28.70 8.78
N GLU A 39 3.00 -29.48 9.77
CA GLU A 39 1.59 -29.59 10.14
C GLU A 39 1.23 -28.39 11.00
N GLY A 40 0.11 -27.76 10.69
CA GLY A 40 -0.50 -26.71 11.49
C GLY A 40 -1.02 -27.20 12.84
N TYR A 41 -1.69 -26.33 13.59
CA TYR A 41 -2.36 -26.76 14.82
C TYR A 41 -3.59 -27.63 14.51
N PRO A 42 -3.91 -28.65 15.34
CA PRO A 42 -5.04 -29.54 15.08
C PRO A 42 -6.41 -28.85 15.04
N ASP A 43 -6.50 -27.67 15.65
CA ASP A 43 -7.71 -26.84 15.73
C ASP A 43 -7.78 -25.76 14.64
N GLU A 44 -6.79 -25.66 13.74
CA GLU A 44 -6.77 -24.66 12.66
C GLU A 44 -7.35 -25.22 11.35
N THR A 45 -8.08 -24.37 10.62
CA THR A 45 -8.66 -24.67 9.30
C THR A 45 -7.93 -23.97 8.16
N SER A 46 -7.08 -23.00 8.48
CA SER A 46 -6.27 -22.22 7.55
C SER A 46 -4.97 -21.78 8.21
N PRO A 47 -3.86 -21.60 7.46
CA PRO A 47 -2.60 -21.08 7.99
C PRO A 47 -2.72 -19.68 8.62
N CYS A 48 -3.74 -18.90 8.25
CA CYS A 48 -4.01 -17.56 8.80
C CYS A 48 -4.92 -17.58 10.04
N GLU A 49 -5.42 -18.74 10.49
CA GLU A 49 -6.29 -18.82 11.66
C GLU A 49 -5.50 -18.72 12.97
N TRP A 50 -5.98 -17.89 13.90
CA TRP A 50 -5.40 -17.71 15.22
C TRP A 50 -6.21 -18.47 16.27
N THR A 51 -5.90 -19.75 16.43
CA THR A 51 -6.58 -20.62 17.41
C THR A 51 -6.05 -20.43 18.82
N GLU A 52 -6.80 -20.89 19.82
CA GLU A 52 -6.32 -20.87 21.22
C GLU A 52 -5.01 -21.64 21.41
N THR A 53 -4.81 -22.73 20.67
CA THR A 53 -3.58 -23.52 20.72
C THR A 53 -2.41 -22.71 20.16
N ARG A 54 -2.61 -22.01 19.03
CA ARG A 54 -1.60 -21.10 18.45
C ARG A 54 -1.25 -19.96 19.42
N PHE A 55 -2.24 -19.28 19.99
CA PHE A 55 -2.00 -18.23 20.98
C PHE A 55 -1.23 -18.75 22.20
N SER A 56 -1.59 -19.95 22.71
CA SER A 56 -0.85 -20.58 23.82
C SER A 56 0.63 -20.77 23.48
N ASN A 57 0.94 -21.18 22.25
CA ASN A 57 2.32 -21.38 21.81
C ASN A 57 3.07 -20.06 21.69
N VAL A 58 2.47 -19.04 21.07
CA VAL A 58 3.09 -17.71 20.93
C VAL A 58 3.34 -17.08 22.31
N ILE A 59 2.36 -17.11 23.21
CA ILE A 59 2.52 -16.67 24.61
C ILE A 59 3.72 -17.36 25.26
N ARG A 60 3.82 -18.68 25.13
CA ARG A 60 4.93 -19.47 25.67
C ARG A 60 6.28 -19.06 25.06
N LEU A 61 6.33 -18.76 23.76
CA LEU A 61 7.56 -18.34 23.08
C LEU A 61 7.97 -16.93 23.51
N ARG A 62 7.03 -15.98 23.58
CA ARG A 62 7.29 -14.61 24.05
C ARG A 62 7.74 -14.59 25.51
N GLU A 63 7.10 -15.37 26.38
CA GLU A 63 7.51 -15.53 27.78
C GLU A 63 8.94 -16.10 27.90
N LYS A 64 9.30 -17.09 27.06
CA LYS A 64 10.66 -17.62 27.01
C LYS A 64 11.67 -16.56 26.57
N ALA A 65 11.35 -15.75 25.55
CA ALA A 65 12.21 -14.68 25.08
C ALA A 65 12.44 -13.62 26.17
N LEU A 66 11.38 -13.24 26.89
CA LEU A 66 11.43 -12.30 28.01
C LEU A 66 12.34 -12.81 29.14
N ASN A 67 12.14 -14.06 29.57
CA ASN A 67 12.97 -14.66 30.61
C ASN A 67 14.41 -14.86 30.18
N TYR A 68 14.64 -15.24 28.92
CA TYR A 68 15.98 -15.35 28.37
C TYR A 68 16.73 -14.02 28.43
N ALA A 69 16.11 -12.92 28.00
CA ALA A 69 16.72 -11.59 28.01
C ALA A 69 17.15 -11.17 29.43
N ARG A 70 16.31 -11.46 30.44
CA ARG A 70 16.66 -11.25 31.86
C ARG A 70 17.84 -12.11 32.30
N ASN A 71 17.87 -13.38 31.90
CA ASN A 71 18.92 -14.34 32.29
C ASN A 71 20.30 -13.98 31.73
N ILE A 72 20.37 -13.35 30.57
CA ILE A 72 21.62 -12.85 29.98
C ILE A 72 21.97 -11.41 30.42
N TRP A 73 21.19 -10.84 31.36
CA TRP A 73 21.34 -9.47 31.85
C TRP A 73 21.31 -8.40 30.74
N ALA A 74 20.40 -8.57 29.77
CA ALA A 74 20.17 -7.52 28.77
C ALA A 74 19.52 -6.29 29.44
N ASP A 75 19.95 -5.09 29.05
CA ASP A 75 19.33 -3.84 29.50
C ASP A 75 17.94 -3.62 28.86
N TYR A 76 17.79 -4.06 27.61
CA TYR A 76 16.57 -3.90 26.85
C TYR A 76 16.21 -5.18 26.10
N LEU A 77 14.91 -5.42 25.94
CA LEU A 77 14.35 -6.41 25.02
C LEU A 77 13.56 -5.69 23.93
N PHE A 78 14.04 -5.76 22.69
CA PHE A 78 13.27 -5.29 21.54
C PHE A 78 12.54 -6.47 20.90
N MET A 79 11.22 -6.55 21.08
CA MET A 79 10.38 -7.56 20.44
C MET A 79 9.91 -7.05 19.10
N ILE A 80 10.06 -7.86 18.05
CA ILE A 80 9.68 -7.54 16.67
C ILE A 80 9.09 -8.80 16.04
N ASP A 81 7.89 -8.69 15.50
CA ASP A 81 7.21 -9.73 14.76
C ASP A 81 7.67 -9.71 13.29
N ALA A 82 7.55 -10.86 12.60
CA ALA A 82 8.12 -11.03 11.26
C ALA A 82 7.37 -10.24 10.16
N ASP A 83 6.17 -9.75 10.47
CA ASP A 83 5.29 -8.98 9.60
C ASP A 83 5.48 -7.45 9.76
N VAL A 84 6.52 -7.04 10.49
CA VAL A 84 6.93 -5.65 10.65
C VAL A 84 8.03 -5.29 9.65
N THR A 85 7.84 -4.16 8.95
CA THR A 85 8.87 -3.53 8.12
C THR A 85 9.32 -2.23 8.78
N LEU A 86 10.50 -2.23 9.38
CA LEU A 86 11.14 -1.02 9.91
C LEU A 86 11.93 -0.33 8.81
N GLU A 87 11.60 0.93 8.54
CA GLU A 87 12.24 1.75 7.50
C GLU A 87 13.18 2.80 8.10
N ASN A 88 13.00 3.12 9.38
CA ASN A 88 13.84 4.08 10.08
C ASN A 88 14.99 3.38 10.81
N GLU A 89 16.21 3.55 10.31
CA GLU A 89 17.43 2.96 10.87
C GLU A 89 17.73 3.42 12.31
N ARG A 90 17.16 4.56 12.74
CA ARG A 90 17.32 5.10 14.10
C ARG A 90 16.26 4.59 15.08
N THR A 91 15.35 3.72 14.66
CA THR A 91 14.23 3.23 15.49
C THR A 91 14.67 2.82 16.88
N LEU A 92 15.63 1.91 17.02
CA LEU A 92 16.07 1.41 18.34
C LEU A 92 16.64 2.53 19.21
N GLN A 93 17.48 3.40 18.64
CA GLN A 93 18.05 4.54 19.36
C GLN A 93 16.96 5.50 19.87
N LEU A 94 16.02 5.86 18.98
CA LEU A 94 14.93 6.78 19.31
C LEU A 94 14.03 6.22 20.41
N LEU A 95 13.78 4.90 20.43
CA LEU A 95 13.02 4.24 21.49
C LEU A 95 13.75 4.26 22.84
N ILE A 96 15.05 3.96 22.84
CA ILE A 96 15.89 4.01 24.06
C ILE A 96 15.89 5.43 24.65
N GLU A 97 16.00 6.46 23.81
CA GLU A 97 16.01 7.87 24.23
C GLU A 97 14.73 8.30 24.96
N GLN A 98 13.61 7.58 24.81
CA GLN A 98 12.36 7.92 25.50
C GLN A 98 12.36 7.57 26.99
N ASN A 99 13.30 6.72 27.44
CA ASN A 99 13.42 6.29 28.83
C ASN A 99 12.07 5.83 29.44
N LYS A 100 11.39 4.92 28.72
CA LYS A 100 10.10 4.35 29.11
C LYS A 100 10.23 2.88 29.41
N PHE A 101 9.41 2.38 30.33
CA PHE A 101 9.35 0.96 30.63
C PHE A 101 8.99 0.13 29.39
N ILE A 102 7.95 0.53 28.67
CA ILE A 102 7.54 -0.09 27.40
C ILE A 102 7.21 1.03 26.40
N VAL A 103 7.86 0.99 25.23
CA VAL A 103 7.66 1.96 24.16
C VAL A 103 7.72 1.31 22.78
N ALA A 104 6.78 1.64 21.91
CA ALA A 104 6.70 1.18 20.54
C ALA A 104 6.90 2.33 19.55
N PRO A 105 7.53 2.08 18.39
CA PRO A 105 7.44 2.97 17.25
C PRO A 105 6.05 2.84 16.62
N MET A 106 5.44 3.95 16.20
CA MET A 106 4.16 3.90 15.51
C MET A 106 4.34 3.37 14.08
N LEU A 107 3.71 2.23 13.82
CA LEU A 107 3.67 1.57 12.51
C LEU A 107 2.28 1.72 11.91
N ASN A 108 2.22 2.24 10.68
CA ASN A 108 0.98 2.36 9.93
C ASN A 108 0.64 1.02 9.24
N SER A 109 -0.65 0.80 8.97
CA SER A 109 -1.13 -0.36 8.22
C SER A 109 -0.47 -0.47 6.84
N SER A 110 -0.15 -1.71 6.47
CA SER A 110 0.20 -2.14 5.12
C SER A 110 -0.80 -1.75 4.02
N VAL A 111 -2.09 -1.74 4.35
CA VAL A 111 -3.22 -1.50 3.43
C VAL A 111 -4.02 -0.26 3.82
N SER A 112 -4.73 0.33 2.86
CA SER A 112 -5.62 1.48 3.06
C SER A 112 -6.53 1.26 4.28
N GLY A 113 -6.40 2.11 5.30
CA GLY A 113 -7.17 2.02 6.53
C GLY A 113 -6.41 2.60 7.72
N TYR A 114 -7.09 2.68 8.86
CA TYR A 114 -6.56 3.24 10.10
C TYR A 114 -6.01 2.18 11.05
N TYR A 115 -5.66 0.98 10.58
CA TYR A 115 -5.02 -0.04 11.41
C TYR A 115 -3.58 0.39 11.76
N SER A 116 -3.14 0.11 12.97
CA SER A 116 -1.80 0.43 13.46
C SER A 116 -1.43 -0.49 14.62
N ASN A 117 -0.16 -0.46 15.03
CA ASN A 117 0.36 -1.35 16.07
C ASN A 117 0.06 -0.92 17.52
N PHE A 118 -1.01 -0.14 17.74
CA PHE A 118 -1.44 0.29 19.07
C PHE A 118 -2.95 0.49 19.15
N TRP A 119 -3.51 0.48 20.36
CA TRP A 119 -4.90 0.85 20.60
C TRP A 119 -5.02 2.17 21.35
N GLY A 120 -5.95 3.03 20.94
CA GLY A 120 -6.25 4.27 21.66
C GLY A 120 -7.01 4.05 22.97
N GLY A 121 -7.83 3.00 23.04
CA GLY A 121 -8.64 2.67 24.21
C GLY A 121 -8.86 1.16 24.33
N MET A 122 -9.18 0.71 25.54
CA MET A 122 -9.46 -0.70 25.85
C MET A 122 -10.54 -0.78 26.93
N SER A 123 -11.52 -1.65 26.73
CA SER A 123 -12.58 -1.92 27.71
C SER A 123 -12.03 -2.71 28.91
N ASP A 124 -12.81 -2.79 30.00
CA ASP A 124 -12.44 -3.58 31.18
C ASP A 124 -12.26 -5.07 30.88
N LYS A 125 -12.92 -5.58 29.83
CA LYS A 125 -12.77 -6.96 29.35
C LYS A 125 -11.62 -7.16 28.36
N GLY A 126 -10.89 -6.10 28.04
CA GLY A 126 -9.73 -6.15 27.17
C GLY A 126 -10.00 -5.97 25.67
N TYR A 127 -11.20 -5.56 25.27
CA TYR A 127 -11.51 -5.28 23.86
C TYR A 127 -11.18 -3.85 23.45
N TYR A 128 -10.80 -3.66 22.19
CA TYR A 128 -10.50 -2.38 21.57
C TYR A 128 -11.63 -1.35 21.73
N ILE A 129 -11.26 -0.11 22.02
CA ILE A 129 -12.13 1.06 21.98
C ILE A 129 -11.48 2.13 21.10
N ARG A 130 -12.20 2.62 20.10
CA ARG A 130 -11.79 3.79 19.30
C ARG A 130 -11.91 5.04 20.14
N THR A 131 -10.83 5.79 20.28
CA THR A 131 -10.81 7.08 20.97
C THR A 131 -10.71 8.23 19.97
N SER A 132 -11.14 9.43 20.36
CA SER A 132 -11.08 10.63 19.52
C SER A 132 -9.66 11.04 19.15
N PHE A 133 -8.67 10.68 19.96
CA PHE A 133 -7.26 11.00 19.71
C PHE A 133 -6.55 9.96 18.83
N TYR A 134 -7.17 8.82 18.53
CA TYR A 134 -6.50 7.77 17.76
C TYR A 134 -6.12 8.22 16.35
N LEU A 135 -7.07 8.83 15.62
CA LEU A 135 -6.85 9.31 14.25
C LEU A 135 -5.76 10.40 14.18
N PRO A 136 -5.83 11.46 15.01
CA PRO A 136 -4.77 12.47 15.05
C PRO A 136 -3.36 11.91 15.30
N ILE A 137 -3.22 10.82 16.07
CA ILE A 137 -1.93 10.14 16.29
C ILE A 137 -1.50 9.36 15.05
N VAL A 138 -2.39 8.54 14.47
CA VAL A 138 -2.09 7.68 13.30
C VAL A 138 -1.75 8.50 12.05
N GLU A 139 -2.47 9.59 11.83
CA GLU A 139 -2.27 10.54 10.73
C GLU A 139 -1.10 11.50 11.02
N ARG A 140 -0.51 11.42 12.23
CA ARG A 140 0.55 12.31 12.72
C ARG A 140 0.18 13.80 12.67
N GLU A 141 -1.11 14.13 12.80
CA GLU A 141 -1.58 15.50 13.04
C GLU A 141 -1.05 16.01 14.38
N ILE A 142 -1.00 15.12 15.38
CA ILE A 142 -0.30 15.35 16.64
C ILE A 142 0.91 14.41 16.73
N LYS A 143 2.08 14.99 17.01
CA LYS A 143 3.35 14.27 17.09
C LYS A 143 3.91 14.28 18.51
N GLY A 144 4.42 13.15 18.97
CA GLY A 144 5.01 13.02 20.29
C GLY A 144 5.08 11.57 20.78
N ILE A 145 5.05 11.44 22.10
CA ILE A 145 4.94 10.17 22.79
C ILE A 145 3.65 10.14 23.59
N PHE A 146 2.84 9.10 23.41
CA PHE A 146 1.51 9.00 23.99
C PHE A 146 1.41 7.74 24.84
N SER A 147 0.84 7.86 26.05
CA SER A 147 0.48 6.70 26.86
C SER A 147 -0.74 6.01 26.23
N VAL A 148 -0.63 4.71 26.01
CA VAL A 148 -1.66 3.91 25.35
C VAL A 148 -1.88 2.61 26.11
N PRO A 149 -3.11 2.07 26.10
CA PRO A 149 -3.43 0.84 26.81
C PRO A 149 -2.78 -0.41 26.21
N MET A 150 -2.36 -0.38 24.94
CA MET A 150 -1.77 -1.55 24.26
C MET A 150 -0.89 -1.12 23.08
N VAL A 151 0.28 -1.74 22.96
CA VAL A 151 1.13 -1.75 21.77
C VAL A 151 1.47 -3.19 21.40
N HIS A 152 1.68 -3.47 20.12
CA HIS A 152 2.01 -4.80 19.63
C HIS A 152 2.99 -4.76 18.43
N SER A 153 3.34 -5.95 17.92
CA SER A 153 4.20 -6.21 16.75
C SER A 153 5.64 -5.71 16.81
N ALA A 154 5.90 -4.50 17.30
CA ALA A 154 7.25 -4.00 17.55
C ALA A 154 7.26 -3.09 18.77
N PHE A 155 8.03 -3.42 19.80
CA PHE A 155 8.20 -2.57 20.98
C PHE A 155 9.41 -2.94 21.82
N LEU A 156 9.97 -1.92 22.46
CA LEU A 156 11.12 -2.00 23.36
C LEU A 156 10.63 -2.08 24.81
N VAL A 157 11.20 -3.02 25.57
CA VAL A 157 11.02 -3.15 27.02
C VAL A 157 12.34 -2.81 27.70
N ASP A 158 12.31 -1.87 28.65
CA ASP A 158 13.42 -1.60 29.57
C ASP A 158 13.42 -2.64 30.69
N LEU A 159 14.44 -3.50 30.69
CA LEU A 159 14.57 -4.60 31.66
C LEU A 159 15.18 -4.14 32.97
N ASN A 160 15.77 -2.94 33.03
CA ASN A 160 16.27 -2.31 34.27
C ASN A 160 15.14 -1.69 35.09
N HIS A 161 13.94 -1.55 34.52
CA HIS A 161 12.79 -1.01 35.23
C HIS A 161 12.37 -1.90 36.41
N ARG A 162 12.00 -1.29 37.54
CA ARG A 162 11.66 -2.00 38.80
C ARG A 162 10.54 -3.04 38.67
N MET A 163 9.62 -2.87 37.71
CA MET A 163 8.51 -3.81 37.46
C MET A 163 8.87 -4.89 36.45
N SER A 164 10.05 -4.81 35.81
CA SER A 164 10.53 -5.82 34.86
C SER A 164 10.46 -7.23 35.43
N PRO A 165 10.86 -7.56 36.68
CA PRO A 165 10.79 -8.94 37.19
C PRO A 165 9.36 -9.52 37.28
N LEU A 166 8.33 -8.67 37.29
CA LEU A 166 6.93 -9.07 37.41
C LEU A 166 6.17 -9.08 36.07
N LEU A 167 6.78 -8.54 35.02
CA LEU A 167 6.19 -8.52 33.69
C LEU A 167 6.13 -9.93 33.10
N SER A 168 4.99 -10.33 32.53
CA SER A 168 4.78 -11.66 31.95
C SER A 168 3.77 -11.63 30.81
N TYR A 169 3.91 -12.57 29.88
CA TYR A 169 2.91 -12.94 28.88
C TYR A 169 1.93 -14.00 29.37
N SER A 170 2.22 -14.65 30.49
CA SER A 170 1.38 -15.72 31.01
C SER A 170 0.07 -15.18 31.58
N GLN A 171 -1.00 -15.93 31.37
CA GLN A 171 -2.31 -15.63 31.95
C GLN A 171 -2.24 -15.71 33.48
N LEU A 172 -2.69 -14.66 34.16
CA LEU A 172 -2.84 -14.65 35.62
C LEU A 172 -4.15 -15.34 36.04
N PRO A 173 -4.23 -15.95 37.24
CA PRO A 173 -5.39 -16.74 37.67
C PRO A 173 -6.76 -16.03 37.57
N ASP A 174 -6.80 -14.72 37.81
CA ASP A 174 -8.04 -13.93 37.83
C ASP A 174 -8.39 -13.32 36.45
N TYR A 175 -7.60 -13.61 35.41
CA TYR A 175 -7.85 -13.08 34.06
C TYR A 175 -9.03 -13.81 33.40
N THR A 176 -10.02 -13.03 32.95
CA THR A 176 -11.26 -13.50 32.33
C THR A 176 -11.46 -12.98 30.90
N GLY A 177 -10.46 -12.28 30.35
CA GLY A 177 -10.49 -11.79 28.97
C GLY A 177 -10.18 -12.87 27.93
N PRO A 178 -10.14 -12.51 26.64
CA PRO A 178 -9.81 -13.44 25.56
C PRO A 178 -8.36 -13.93 25.65
N LYS A 179 -8.12 -15.14 25.14
CA LYS A 179 -6.80 -15.76 25.14
C LYS A 179 -6.00 -15.29 23.94
N ASP A 180 -5.34 -14.16 24.12
CA ASP A 180 -4.59 -13.44 23.10
C ASP A 180 -3.32 -12.86 23.73
N ASP A 181 -2.19 -12.98 23.05
CA ASP A 181 -0.88 -12.62 23.60
C ASP A 181 -0.73 -11.12 23.86
N ILE A 182 -1.30 -10.28 23.00
CA ILE A 182 -1.21 -8.81 23.11
C ILE A 182 -2.19 -8.28 24.17
N ILE A 183 -3.38 -8.87 24.28
CA ILE A 183 -4.39 -8.49 25.28
C ILE A 183 -3.94 -8.94 26.69
N ILE A 184 -3.46 -10.18 26.84
CA ILE A 184 -2.96 -10.68 28.13
C ILE A 184 -1.77 -9.84 28.59
N PHE A 185 -0.81 -9.57 27.69
CA PHE A 185 0.34 -8.74 28.03
C PHE A 185 -0.06 -7.33 28.47
N ALA A 186 -0.96 -6.68 27.74
CA ALA A 186 -1.48 -5.36 28.10
C ALA A 186 -2.19 -5.35 29.47
N ASN A 187 -3.02 -6.37 29.74
CA ASN A 187 -3.66 -6.53 31.03
C ASN A 187 -2.64 -6.69 32.16
N ASN A 188 -1.60 -7.50 31.95
CA ASN A 188 -0.55 -7.70 32.94
C ASN A 188 0.23 -6.40 33.22
N VAL A 189 0.54 -5.60 32.19
CA VAL A 189 1.15 -4.26 32.37
C VAL A 189 0.23 -3.35 33.21
N LYS A 190 -1.07 -3.33 32.91
CA LYS A 190 -2.06 -2.55 33.68
C LYS A 190 -2.12 -2.97 35.15
N LEU A 191 -2.07 -4.27 35.45
CA LEU A 191 -2.08 -4.80 36.82
C LEU A 191 -0.82 -4.45 37.62
N LEU A 192 0.31 -4.20 36.94
CA LEU A 192 1.52 -3.68 37.57
C LEU A 192 1.44 -2.18 37.90
N GLY A 193 0.33 -1.51 37.53
CA GLY A 193 0.19 -0.06 37.67
C GLY A 193 1.02 0.73 36.66
N GLU A 194 1.46 0.08 35.59
CA GLU A 194 2.27 0.68 34.53
C GLU A 194 1.45 0.90 33.25
N THR A 195 2.04 1.59 32.27
CA THR A 195 1.43 1.85 30.96
C THR A 195 2.43 1.64 29.83
N MET A 196 1.92 1.48 28.61
CA MET A 196 2.73 1.41 27.39
C MET A 196 2.72 2.76 26.68
N HIS A 197 3.69 2.96 25.80
CA HIS A 197 3.85 4.22 25.07
C HIS A 197 4.01 3.99 23.58
N ILE A 198 3.44 4.87 22.77
CA ILE A 198 3.62 4.89 21.32
C ILE A 198 4.33 6.19 20.91
N LEU A 199 5.39 6.07 20.11
CA LEU A 199 6.18 7.18 19.58
C LEU A 199 5.87 7.38 18.10
N ASN A 200 5.44 8.57 17.71
CA ASN A 200 5.12 8.89 16.30
C ASN A 200 5.83 10.16 15.77
N THR A 201 6.89 10.61 16.45
CA THR A 201 7.65 11.81 16.07
C THR A 201 8.29 11.71 14.70
N GLU A 202 8.64 10.49 14.28
CA GLU A 202 9.18 10.18 12.96
C GLU A 202 8.30 9.14 12.26
N TYR A 203 8.57 8.94 10.96
CA TYR A 203 8.09 7.76 10.26
C TYR A 203 9.01 6.59 10.63
N PHE A 204 8.44 5.48 11.11
CA PHE A 204 9.22 4.31 11.55
C PHE A 204 9.09 3.12 10.60
N GLY A 205 7.95 2.97 9.92
CA GLY A 205 7.69 1.87 9.01
C GLY A 205 6.23 1.41 9.04
N LYS A 206 6.02 0.14 8.68
CA LYS A 206 4.69 -0.47 8.47
C LYS A 206 4.53 -1.80 9.19
N VAL A 207 3.29 -2.18 9.46
CA VAL A 207 2.88 -3.50 9.95
C VAL A 207 1.83 -4.09 9.02
N MET A 208 1.94 -5.38 8.72
CA MET A 208 0.89 -6.04 7.93
C MET A 208 -0.41 -6.14 8.74
N MET A 209 -1.54 -6.01 8.06
CA MET A 209 -2.83 -6.22 8.73
C MET A 209 -3.06 -7.73 8.81
N PRO A 210 -3.31 -8.29 10.01
CA PRO A 210 -3.48 -9.73 10.17
C PRO A 210 -4.68 -10.22 9.36
N LEU A 211 -4.49 -11.33 8.66
CA LEU A 211 -5.54 -11.99 7.90
C LEU A 211 -6.26 -13.03 8.76
N ASP A 212 -7.53 -13.32 8.43
CA ASP A 212 -8.31 -14.37 9.10
C ASP A 212 -8.35 -15.69 8.29
N LYS A 213 -9.04 -16.70 8.83
CA LYS A 213 -9.12 -18.04 8.26
C LYS A 213 -9.65 -18.14 6.82
N ARG A 214 -10.29 -17.10 6.30
CA ARG A 214 -10.79 -17.05 4.91
C ARG A 214 -9.68 -16.83 3.90
N PHE A 215 -8.52 -16.36 4.35
CA PHE A 215 -7.37 -16.03 3.50
C PHE A 215 -6.33 -17.15 3.48
N THR A 216 -5.44 -17.06 2.50
CA THR A 216 -4.34 -18.00 2.25
C THR A 216 -2.99 -17.30 2.36
N LEU A 217 -1.90 -18.07 2.40
CA LEU A 217 -0.54 -17.51 2.30
C LEU A 217 -0.27 -16.74 1.00
N ALA A 218 -1.01 -17.07 -0.08
CA ALA A 218 -0.90 -16.32 -1.33
C ALA A 218 -1.50 -14.91 -1.17
N ASP A 219 -2.57 -14.77 -0.39
CA ASP A 219 -3.17 -13.48 -0.07
C ASP A 219 -2.25 -12.64 0.82
N GLU A 220 -1.62 -13.27 1.83
CA GLU A 220 -0.61 -12.62 2.68
C GLU A 220 0.60 -12.14 1.86
N SER A 221 1.10 -12.98 0.95
CA SER A 221 2.15 -12.61 0.00
C SER A 221 1.75 -11.42 -0.89
N ALA A 222 0.51 -11.41 -1.40
CA ALA A 222 -0.01 -10.30 -2.20
C ALA A 222 -0.16 -9.00 -1.38
N GLN A 223 -0.54 -9.10 -0.10
CA GLN A 223 -0.58 -7.97 0.81
C GLN A 223 0.83 -7.41 1.07
N PHE A 224 1.84 -8.27 1.21
CA PHE A 224 3.22 -7.83 1.37
C PHE A 224 3.80 -7.21 0.08
N ASP A 225 3.40 -7.69 -1.09
CA ASP A 225 3.74 -7.01 -2.35
C ASP A 225 3.16 -5.60 -2.41
N TYR A 226 1.93 -5.41 -1.93
CA TYR A 226 1.33 -4.07 -1.81
C TYR A 226 2.13 -3.16 -0.86
N VAL A 227 2.62 -3.67 0.28
CA VAL A 227 3.53 -2.90 1.17
C VAL A 227 4.73 -2.37 0.42
N LYS A 228 5.40 -3.22 -0.38
CA LYS A 228 6.58 -2.83 -1.17
C LYS A 228 6.23 -1.79 -2.23
N LEU A 229 5.09 -1.95 -2.90
CA LEU A 229 4.61 -1.00 -3.92
C LEU A 229 4.36 0.38 -3.30
N GLU A 230 3.72 0.41 -2.14
CA GLU A 230 3.41 1.64 -1.41
C GLU A 230 4.64 2.33 -0.81
N ALA A 231 5.66 1.57 -0.43
CA ALA A 231 6.92 2.14 0.06
C ALA A 231 7.69 2.91 -1.05
N MET A 232 7.40 2.64 -2.32
CA MET A 232 8.09 3.25 -3.47
C MET A 232 7.39 4.51 -4.02
N VAL A 233 6.27 4.93 -3.45
CA VAL A 233 5.43 6.01 -4.02
C VAL A 233 6.11 7.37 -3.95
N GLU A 234 6.68 7.71 -2.80
CA GLU A 234 7.25 9.03 -2.48
C GLU A 234 8.67 9.24 -3.05
N GLU A 235 9.02 8.56 -4.15
CA GLU A 235 10.38 8.51 -4.73
C GLU A 235 11.50 8.11 -3.74
N VAL A 236 11.12 7.51 -2.60
CA VAL A 236 12.01 6.90 -1.62
C VAL A 236 12.65 5.65 -2.24
N PRO A 237 13.91 5.32 -1.91
CA PRO A 237 14.51 4.08 -2.37
C PRO A 237 13.61 2.89 -2.05
N PRO A 238 13.45 1.91 -2.96
CA PRO A 238 12.64 0.74 -2.70
C PRO A 238 13.15 0.01 -1.47
N LEU A 239 12.26 -0.71 -0.79
CA LEU A 239 12.65 -1.65 0.25
C LEU A 239 13.63 -2.66 -0.34
N TYR A 240 14.92 -2.44 -0.06
CA TYR A 240 15.96 -3.28 -0.61
C TYR A 240 15.90 -4.66 0.03
N SER A 241 15.89 -5.65 -0.85
CA SER A 241 16.19 -7.00 -0.50
C SER A 241 17.54 -7.11 0.19
N SER A 242 17.60 -7.93 1.24
CA SER A 242 18.86 -8.24 1.90
C SER A 242 19.86 -8.81 0.89
N PRO A 243 21.10 -8.30 0.81
CA PRO A 243 22.12 -8.83 -0.10
C PRO A 243 22.65 -10.20 0.33
N HIS A 244 22.20 -10.69 1.49
CA HIS A 244 22.64 -11.93 2.12
C HIS A 244 21.70 -13.11 1.86
N VAL A 245 20.69 -12.94 1.01
CA VAL A 245 19.74 -13.99 0.69
C VAL A 245 19.45 -13.97 -0.80
N TYR A 246 19.45 -15.14 -1.43
CA TYR A 246 19.01 -15.29 -2.80
C TYR A 246 17.50 -15.04 -2.92
N ILE A 247 17.13 -14.19 -3.86
CA ILE A 247 15.74 -13.93 -4.19
C ILE A 247 15.49 -14.45 -5.60
N PRO A 248 14.60 -15.45 -5.75
CA PRO A 248 14.25 -15.94 -7.07
C PRO A 248 13.53 -14.85 -7.86
N GLU A 249 13.86 -14.75 -9.15
CA GLU A 249 13.08 -13.90 -10.06
C GLU A 249 11.64 -14.40 -10.14
N ARG A 250 10.69 -13.48 -10.01
CA ARG A 250 9.27 -13.78 -10.19
C ARG A 250 9.01 -13.96 -11.70
N PRO A 251 8.37 -15.07 -12.12
CA PRO A 251 7.94 -15.22 -13.50
C PRO A 251 7.08 -14.03 -13.93
N LYS A 252 7.35 -13.52 -15.13
CA LYS A 252 6.60 -12.42 -15.71
C LYS A 252 5.64 -12.93 -16.77
N ASP A 253 4.46 -12.32 -16.83
CA ASP A 253 3.46 -12.58 -17.85
C ASP A 253 2.77 -11.29 -18.30
N LYS A 254 1.94 -11.41 -19.32
CA LYS A 254 1.18 -10.29 -19.89
C LYS A 254 -0.26 -10.24 -19.41
N LEU A 255 -0.61 -10.87 -18.28
CA LEU A 255 -1.94 -10.80 -17.66
C LEU A 255 -3.13 -11.14 -18.59
N GLY A 256 -2.90 -11.93 -19.65
CA GLY A 256 -3.93 -12.25 -20.67
C GLY A 256 -4.10 -11.20 -21.78
N PHE A 257 -3.22 -10.20 -21.85
CA PHE A 257 -3.10 -9.24 -22.96
C PHE A 257 -2.04 -9.69 -23.96
N ASP A 258 -2.16 -9.28 -25.22
CA ASP A 258 -1.17 -9.57 -26.26
C ASP A 258 0.14 -8.81 -26.02
N GLN A 259 0.01 -7.58 -25.51
CA GLN A 259 1.14 -6.75 -25.11
C GLN A 259 0.73 -5.76 -24.00
N ILE A 260 1.58 -5.66 -22.99
CA ILE A 260 1.54 -4.60 -21.99
C ILE A 260 2.62 -3.58 -22.32
N TYR A 261 2.28 -2.30 -22.24
CA TYR A 261 3.18 -1.17 -22.46
C TYR A 261 3.30 -0.34 -21.18
N MET A 262 4.45 0.29 -20.99
CA MET A 262 4.64 1.36 -20.01
C MET A 262 5.23 2.57 -20.72
N ILE A 263 4.50 3.67 -20.67
CA ILE A 263 4.91 4.96 -21.23
C ILE A 263 5.70 5.68 -20.15
N ASN A 264 6.90 6.16 -20.51
CA ASN A 264 7.73 6.96 -19.62
C ASN A 264 8.55 7.95 -20.44
N LEU A 265 8.63 9.18 -19.97
CA LEU A 265 9.56 10.15 -20.53
C LEU A 265 10.99 9.75 -20.21
N LYS A 266 11.85 9.66 -21.23
CA LYS A 266 13.26 9.25 -21.07
C LYS A 266 14.03 10.10 -20.06
N ARG A 267 13.64 11.38 -19.90
CA ARG A 267 14.21 12.31 -18.90
C ARG A 267 13.77 12.06 -17.45
N ARG A 268 12.84 11.11 -17.19
CA ARG A 268 12.31 10.74 -15.87
C ARG A 268 12.79 9.33 -15.45
N PRO A 269 14.10 9.12 -15.23
CA PRO A 269 14.65 7.79 -14.92
C PRO A 269 14.18 7.23 -13.58
N ALA A 270 13.88 8.08 -12.59
CA ALA A 270 13.38 7.66 -11.28
C ALA A 270 11.99 7.00 -11.38
N ARG A 271 11.04 7.64 -12.09
CA ARG A 271 9.70 7.08 -12.36
C ARG A 271 9.78 5.77 -13.16
N ARG A 272 10.65 5.72 -14.16
CA ARG A 272 10.94 4.49 -14.93
C ARG A 272 11.42 3.36 -14.03
N PHE A 273 12.39 3.63 -13.17
CA PHE A 273 12.95 2.66 -12.23
C PHE A 273 11.88 2.13 -11.27
N ARG A 274 11.10 3.05 -10.67
CA ARG A 274 9.97 2.72 -9.79
C ARG A 274 8.97 1.77 -10.47
N MET A 275 8.52 2.10 -11.67
CA MET A 275 7.56 1.27 -12.41
C MET A 275 8.12 -0.09 -12.82
N LEU A 276 9.39 -0.14 -13.24
CA LEU A 276 10.04 -1.42 -13.52
C LEU A 276 10.14 -2.31 -12.27
N LYS A 277 10.42 -1.71 -11.10
CA LYS A 277 10.38 -2.44 -9.82
C LYS A 277 8.98 -2.88 -9.44
N ALA A 278 7.96 -2.05 -9.67
CA ALA A 278 6.58 -2.44 -9.48
C ALA A 278 6.19 -3.64 -10.36
N PHE A 279 6.63 -3.66 -11.63
CA PHE A 279 6.42 -4.78 -12.53
C PHE A 279 7.19 -6.04 -12.12
N ASP A 280 8.41 -5.91 -11.59
CA ASP A 280 9.16 -7.03 -11.01
C ASP A 280 8.37 -7.67 -9.86
N TYR A 281 7.87 -6.85 -8.92
CA TYR A 281 7.05 -7.33 -7.80
C TYR A 281 5.73 -7.91 -8.28
N LEU A 282 5.06 -7.31 -9.24
CA LEU A 282 3.78 -7.82 -9.75
C LEU A 282 3.94 -8.94 -10.77
N GLY A 283 5.16 -9.32 -11.18
CA GLY A 283 5.37 -10.31 -12.24
C GLY A 283 4.76 -9.90 -13.59
N ILE A 284 4.90 -8.62 -13.95
CA ILE A 284 4.33 -8.04 -15.18
C ILE A 284 5.43 -7.92 -16.25
N GLU A 285 5.17 -8.48 -17.42
CA GLU A 285 5.99 -8.31 -18.61
C GLU A 285 5.50 -7.11 -19.44
N ALA A 286 6.12 -5.95 -19.23
CA ALA A 286 5.79 -4.73 -19.95
C ALA A 286 6.92 -4.30 -20.91
N LYS A 287 6.54 -3.83 -22.11
CA LYS A 287 7.43 -3.15 -23.04
C LYS A 287 7.48 -1.67 -22.69
N VAL A 288 8.66 -1.16 -22.34
CA VAL A 288 8.83 0.28 -22.09
C VAL A 288 8.88 1.04 -23.40
N ILE A 289 8.09 2.10 -23.49
CA ILE A 289 8.04 3.04 -24.60
C ILE A 289 8.56 4.39 -24.11
N ASP A 290 9.59 4.90 -24.79
CA ASP A 290 10.05 6.26 -24.57
C ASP A 290 8.96 7.21 -25.08
N ALA A 291 8.33 7.94 -24.15
CA ALA A 291 7.27 8.90 -24.45
C ALA A 291 7.81 10.07 -25.29
N VAL A 292 6.94 10.63 -26.13
CA VAL A 292 7.23 11.82 -26.92
C VAL A 292 7.27 13.02 -25.97
N ASP A 293 8.45 13.62 -25.85
CA ASP A 293 8.66 14.78 -25.00
C ASP A 293 8.06 16.03 -25.63
N GLY A 294 7.00 16.57 -25.03
CA GLY A 294 6.40 17.84 -25.44
C GLY A 294 7.39 19.01 -25.45
N LYS A 295 8.46 18.97 -24.64
CA LYS A 295 9.50 20.02 -24.64
C LYS A 295 10.42 19.94 -25.86
N GLU A 296 10.48 18.79 -26.53
CA GLU A 296 11.27 18.59 -27.75
C GLU A 296 10.44 18.77 -29.02
N LEU A 297 9.11 18.88 -28.89
CA LEU A 297 8.21 19.10 -30.02
C LEU A 297 8.37 20.50 -30.59
N ASN A 298 8.28 20.57 -31.93
CA ASN A 298 8.26 21.80 -32.69
C ASN A 298 7.38 21.65 -33.93
N ASP A 299 6.96 22.77 -34.51
CA ASP A 299 6.07 22.79 -35.67
C ASP A 299 6.64 22.02 -36.88
N THR A 300 7.95 22.03 -37.07
CA THR A 300 8.58 21.29 -38.18
C THR A 300 8.37 19.79 -38.03
N TYR A 301 8.48 19.27 -36.81
CA TYR A 301 8.24 17.86 -36.52
C TYR A 301 6.75 17.49 -36.64
N LEU A 302 5.85 18.31 -36.10
CA LEU A 302 4.41 18.08 -36.21
C LEU A 302 3.92 18.10 -37.66
N ASN A 303 4.41 19.06 -38.46
CA ASN A 303 4.09 19.14 -39.89
C ASN A 303 4.59 17.92 -40.66
N LYS A 304 5.75 17.35 -40.31
CA LYS A 304 6.25 16.11 -40.92
C LYS A 304 5.37 14.90 -40.59
N LEU A 305 4.81 14.85 -39.38
CA LEU A 305 3.86 13.82 -38.97
C LEU A 305 2.45 14.05 -39.52
N GLY A 306 2.19 15.18 -40.17
CA GLY A 306 0.87 15.57 -40.64
C GLY A 306 -0.10 15.92 -39.49
N VAL A 307 0.43 16.21 -38.30
CA VAL A 307 -0.37 16.53 -37.11
C VAL A 307 -0.75 18.00 -37.18
N GLN A 308 -2.05 18.27 -37.27
CA GLN A 308 -2.60 19.62 -37.31
C GLN A 308 -3.69 19.78 -36.26
N MET A 309 -3.67 20.91 -35.56
CA MET A 309 -4.76 21.32 -34.68
C MET A 309 -6.03 21.56 -35.51
N LEU A 310 -7.16 21.04 -35.04
CA LEU A 310 -8.44 21.29 -35.67
C LEU A 310 -8.78 22.80 -35.59
N PRO A 311 -9.17 23.45 -36.71
CA PRO A 311 -9.56 24.85 -36.69
C PRO A 311 -10.69 25.11 -35.69
N GLY A 312 -10.49 26.08 -34.80
CA GLY A 312 -11.48 26.45 -33.78
C GLY A 312 -11.56 25.51 -32.57
N PHE A 313 -10.67 24.51 -32.45
CA PHE A 313 -10.58 23.70 -31.25
C PHE A 313 -10.00 24.53 -30.09
N ALA A 314 -10.76 24.60 -29.00
CA ALA A 314 -10.31 25.07 -27.69
C ALA A 314 -10.68 23.99 -26.68
N ASP A 315 -9.77 23.71 -25.75
CA ASP A 315 -10.04 22.80 -24.63
C ASP A 315 -11.29 23.29 -23.87
N PRO A 316 -12.32 22.44 -23.66
CA PRO A 316 -13.57 22.81 -23.01
C PRO A 316 -13.42 23.28 -21.55
N TYR A 317 -12.34 22.92 -20.87
CA TYR A 317 -12.12 23.31 -19.47
C TYR A 317 -11.39 24.65 -19.33
N HIS A 318 -10.31 24.84 -20.09
CA HIS A 318 -9.46 26.04 -19.97
C HIS A 318 -9.68 27.09 -21.08
N GLY A 319 -10.42 26.75 -22.14
CA GLY A 319 -10.66 27.65 -23.28
C GLY A 319 -9.42 28.00 -24.10
N ARG A 320 -8.32 27.24 -23.96
CA ARG A 320 -7.04 27.44 -24.67
C ARG A 320 -6.78 26.37 -25.72
N ALA A 321 -5.81 26.63 -26.60
CA ALA A 321 -5.21 25.61 -27.45
C ALA A 321 -4.51 24.52 -26.62
N MET A 322 -4.29 23.33 -27.23
CA MET A 322 -3.52 22.28 -26.58
C MET A 322 -2.09 22.72 -26.29
N THR A 323 -1.51 22.21 -25.21
CA THR A 323 -0.07 22.36 -24.93
C THR A 323 0.75 21.36 -25.76
N MET A 324 2.04 21.66 -25.93
CA MET A 324 2.95 20.67 -26.53
C MET A 324 3.08 19.40 -25.69
N GLY A 325 2.92 19.48 -24.36
CA GLY A 325 2.87 18.31 -23.47
C GLY A 325 1.65 17.43 -23.73
N GLU A 326 0.46 18.02 -23.89
CA GLU A 326 -0.77 17.31 -24.26
C GLU A 326 -0.62 16.61 -25.62
N ILE A 327 0.01 17.27 -26.60
CA ILE A 327 0.32 16.66 -27.90
C ILE A 327 1.34 15.52 -27.76
N GLY A 328 2.38 15.69 -26.94
CA GLY A 328 3.36 14.64 -26.67
C GLY A 328 2.72 13.40 -26.05
N CYS A 329 1.81 13.59 -25.09
CA CYS A 329 1.02 12.51 -24.49
C CYS A 329 0.19 11.78 -25.56
N PHE A 330 -0.55 12.51 -26.39
CA PHE A 330 -1.33 11.93 -27.49
C PHE A 330 -0.44 11.13 -28.46
N LEU A 331 0.69 11.69 -28.89
CA LEU A 331 1.59 11.03 -29.84
C LEU A 331 2.19 9.75 -29.27
N SER A 332 2.49 9.73 -27.97
CA SER A 332 2.99 8.55 -27.28
C SER A 332 2.00 7.38 -27.36
N HIS A 333 0.72 7.66 -27.11
CA HIS A 333 -0.36 6.67 -27.25
C HIS A 333 -0.63 6.29 -28.71
N TYR A 334 -0.65 7.27 -29.60
CA TYR A 334 -0.89 7.06 -31.03
C TYR A 334 0.09 6.05 -31.63
N PHE A 335 1.38 6.14 -31.30
CA PHE A 335 2.37 5.19 -31.80
C PHE A 335 2.15 3.77 -31.27
N ILE A 336 1.66 3.61 -30.03
CA ILE A 336 1.28 2.31 -29.48
C ILE A 336 0.06 1.75 -30.19
N TRP A 337 -0.98 2.55 -30.43
CA TRP A 337 -2.17 2.12 -31.16
C TRP A 337 -1.82 1.70 -32.58
N LYS A 338 -0.96 2.45 -33.26
CA LYS A 338 -0.44 2.09 -34.57
C LYS A 338 0.27 0.74 -34.53
N GLU A 339 1.17 0.53 -33.56
CA GLU A 339 1.84 -0.78 -33.39
C GLU A 339 0.84 -1.91 -33.13
N ALA A 340 -0.19 -1.67 -32.31
CA ALA A 340 -1.21 -2.66 -32.01
C ALA A 340 -2.00 -3.08 -33.26
N ILE A 341 -2.36 -2.12 -34.12
CA ILE A 341 -3.01 -2.38 -35.41
C ILE A 341 -2.05 -3.13 -36.35
N ASP A 342 -0.82 -2.63 -36.51
CA ASP A 342 0.18 -3.22 -37.41
C ASP A 342 0.51 -4.67 -37.02
N LYS A 343 0.46 -4.99 -35.72
CA LYS A 343 0.68 -6.34 -35.18
C LYS A 343 -0.60 -7.16 -34.99
N ASN A 344 -1.76 -6.60 -35.32
CA ASN A 344 -3.07 -7.23 -35.15
C ASN A 344 -3.35 -7.72 -33.71
N TYR A 345 -2.90 -6.95 -32.71
CA TYR A 345 -3.23 -7.20 -31.31
C TYR A 345 -4.72 -6.98 -31.06
N GLN A 346 -5.32 -7.87 -30.28
CA GLN A 346 -6.73 -7.82 -29.90
C GLN A 346 -6.91 -7.09 -28.57
N LYS A 347 -5.99 -7.31 -27.62
CA LYS A 347 -6.04 -6.69 -26.28
C LYS A 347 -4.66 -6.19 -25.90
N ILE A 348 -4.57 -4.89 -25.61
CA ILE A 348 -3.37 -4.26 -25.07
C ILE A 348 -3.69 -3.59 -23.73
N LEU A 349 -2.68 -3.44 -22.89
CA LEU A 349 -2.74 -2.65 -21.66
C LEU A 349 -1.62 -1.62 -21.68
N ILE A 350 -1.92 -0.38 -21.30
CA ILE A 350 -0.96 0.73 -21.28
C ILE A 350 -0.93 1.28 -19.85
N PHE A 351 0.25 1.30 -19.25
CA PHE A 351 0.50 1.98 -17.98
C PHE A 351 1.26 3.28 -18.21
N GLU A 352 0.93 4.31 -17.43
CA GLU A 352 1.74 5.51 -17.29
C GLU A 352 2.82 5.33 -16.21
N ASP A 353 3.80 6.24 -16.16
CA ASP A 353 4.94 6.13 -15.25
C ASP A 353 4.68 6.58 -13.80
N ASP A 354 3.49 7.12 -13.55
CA ASP A 354 3.07 7.74 -12.30
C ASP A 354 1.87 7.02 -11.65
N VAL A 355 1.64 5.75 -11.99
CA VAL A 355 0.57 4.93 -11.39
C VAL A 355 1.01 4.23 -10.10
N ARG A 356 0.09 4.11 -9.14
CA ARG A 356 0.11 3.26 -7.95
C ARG A 356 -0.88 2.13 -8.15
N PHE A 357 -0.56 0.95 -7.64
CA PHE A 357 -1.40 -0.24 -7.81
C PHE A 357 -2.25 -0.47 -6.57
N GLU A 358 -3.50 -0.84 -6.77
CA GLU A 358 -4.40 -1.23 -5.70
C GLU A 358 -4.01 -2.60 -5.10
N ALA A 359 -4.33 -2.83 -3.83
CA ALA A 359 -4.12 -4.13 -3.20
C ALA A 359 -4.84 -5.24 -3.98
N TYR A 360 -4.17 -6.38 -4.15
CA TYR A 360 -4.65 -7.53 -4.95
C TYR A 360 -4.90 -7.19 -6.43
N PHE A 361 -4.16 -6.23 -7.00
CA PHE A 361 -4.30 -5.76 -8.40
C PHE A 361 -4.51 -6.87 -9.42
N ARG A 362 -3.66 -7.91 -9.44
CA ARG A 362 -3.73 -8.99 -10.44
C ARG A 362 -5.08 -9.72 -10.39
N THR A 363 -5.54 -10.07 -9.20
CA THR A 363 -6.82 -10.77 -8.99
C THR A 363 -8.00 -9.87 -9.37
N LYS A 364 -7.96 -8.59 -8.96
CA LYS A 364 -9.00 -7.61 -9.31
C LYS A 364 -9.08 -7.38 -10.82
N LEU A 365 -7.94 -7.25 -11.51
CA LEU A 365 -7.87 -7.12 -12.96
C LEU A 365 -8.42 -8.37 -13.66
N ALA A 366 -8.03 -9.57 -13.24
CA ALA A 366 -8.51 -10.81 -13.83
C ALA A 366 -10.04 -10.96 -13.69
N ASN A 367 -10.59 -10.66 -12.52
CA ASN A 367 -12.03 -10.69 -12.27
C ASN A 367 -12.79 -9.66 -13.14
N MET A 368 -12.28 -8.43 -13.22
CA MET A 368 -12.86 -7.38 -14.04
C MET A 368 -12.84 -7.78 -15.52
N MET A 369 -11.72 -8.32 -16.02
CA MET A 369 -11.64 -8.78 -17.42
C MET A 369 -12.59 -9.94 -17.70
N TYR A 370 -12.74 -10.88 -16.75
CA TYR A 370 -13.71 -11.96 -16.87
C TYR A 370 -15.15 -11.44 -16.94
N GLU A 371 -15.51 -10.45 -16.10
CA GLU A 371 -16.83 -9.81 -16.13
C GLU A 371 -17.07 -9.06 -17.45
N LEU A 372 -16.09 -8.29 -17.92
CA LEU A 372 -16.18 -7.55 -19.18
C LEU A 372 -16.40 -8.51 -20.36
N GLU A 373 -15.63 -9.59 -20.43
CA GLU A 373 -15.71 -10.58 -21.52
C GLU A 373 -16.99 -11.44 -21.47
N SER A 374 -17.57 -11.64 -20.29
CA SER A 374 -18.79 -12.44 -20.11
C SER A 374 -20.08 -11.64 -20.27
N THR A 375 -20.10 -10.38 -19.80
CA THR A 375 -21.30 -9.54 -19.74
C THR A 375 -21.56 -8.79 -21.03
N PHE A 376 -20.50 -8.27 -21.67
CA PHE A 376 -20.67 -7.33 -22.76
C PHE A 376 -20.26 -7.96 -24.09
N LYS A 377 -21.24 -8.55 -24.78
CA LYS A 377 -21.05 -9.10 -26.13
C LYS A 377 -21.36 -8.12 -27.26
N VAL A 378 -22.09 -7.03 -26.96
CA VAL A 378 -22.39 -5.94 -27.89
C VAL A 378 -22.39 -4.66 -27.06
N TRP A 379 -21.50 -3.75 -27.38
CA TRP A 379 -21.17 -2.59 -26.56
C TRP A 379 -21.76 -1.34 -27.21
N ASP A 380 -22.73 -0.68 -26.55
CA ASP A 380 -23.22 0.61 -27.02
C ASP A 380 -23.61 1.50 -25.83
N LEU A 381 -22.83 2.56 -25.59
CA LEU A 381 -23.17 3.67 -24.69
C LEU A 381 -22.71 5.00 -25.30
N VAL A 382 -23.63 5.96 -25.34
CA VAL A 382 -23.54 7.21 -26.10
C VAL A 382 -23.34 8.38 -25.14
N ASP A 383 -22.23 9.10 -25.31
CA ASP A 383 -21.97 10.41 -24.67
C ASP A 383 -21.77 11.50 -25.72
N GLY A 384 -22.21 12.73 -25.40
CA GLY A 384 -22.42 13.83 -26.35
C GLY A 384 -21.17 14.40 -27.05
N TRP A 385 -19.96 14.20 -26.53
CA TRP A 385 -18.73 14.63 -27.21
C TRP A 385 -18.38 13.77 -28.44
N LYS A 386 -18.94 12.54 -28.51
CA LYS A 386 -18.74 11.57 -29.60
C LYS A 386 -19.45 11.95 -30.91
N LEU A 387 -20.26 13.03 -30.91
CA LEU A 387 -21.05 13.46 -32.08
C LEU A 387 -20.19 13.99 -33.24
N GLN A 388 -18.92 14.34 -33.00
CA GLN A 388 -18.03 14.96 -34.00
C GLN A 388 -17.22 13.95 -34.84
N PHE A 389 -17.22 12.66 -34.49
CA PHE A 389 -16.38 11.64 -35.14
C PHE A 389 -17.24 10.51 -35.72
N SER A 390 -17.04 10.18 -37.00
CA SER A 390 -17.76 9.12 -37.71
C SER A 390 -16.84 8.41 -38.71
N PRO A 391 -16.91 7.07 -38.83
CA PRO A 391 -17.78 6.15 -38.10
C PRO A 391 -17.35 5.94 -36.64
N ARG A 392 -18.32 5.62 -35.77
CA ARG A 392 -18.14 5.43 -34.32
C ARG A 392 -17.91 3.96 -34.02
N ASP A 393 -16.67 3.57 -33.77
CA ASP A 393 -16.29 2.19 -33.43
C ASP A 393 -15.56 2.08 -32.08
N LEU A 394 -15.42 3.19 -31.34
CA LEU A 394 -14.80 3.22 -30.01
C LEU A 394 -15.83 3.22 -28.86
N ILE A 395 -15.76 2.21 -28.00
CA ILE A 395 -16.43 2.18 -26.70
C ILE A 395 -15.39 2.52 -25.62
N GLY A 396 -15.68 3.55 -24.82
CA GLY A 396 -14.90 3.92 -23.64
C GLY A 396 -15.64 3.49 -22.37
N LEU A 397 -14.94 2.86 -21.45
CA LEU A 397 -15.45 2.41 -20.16
C LEU A 397 -14.50 2.89 -19.07
N SER A 398 -15.04 3.16 -17.88
CA SER A 398 -14.25 3.37 -16.68
C SER A 398 -14.48 2.21 -15.72
N ALA A 399 -13.41 1.72 -15.10
CA ALA A 399 -13.51 0.72 -14.05
C ALA A 399 -13.92 1.38 -12.72
N GLU A 400 -14.86 0.77 -12.01
CA GLU A 400 -15.16 1.06 -10.62
C GLU A 400 -15.27 -0.28 -9.85
N PRO A 401 -14.53 -0.49 -8.74
CA PRO A 401 -13.52 0.42 -8.17
C PRO A 401 -12.25 0.52 -9.04
N PHE A 402 -11.45 1.55 -8.80
CA PHE A 402 -10.19 1.74 -9.52
C PHE A 402 -9.19 0.61 -9.22
N LEU A 403 -8.41 0.24 -10.24
CA LEU A 403 -7.32 -0.74 -10.13
C LEU A 403 -5.96 -0.09 -9.92
N VAL A 404 -5.83 1.17 -10.34
CA VAL A 404 -4.64 2.00 -10.19
C VAL A 404 -5.05 3.42 -9.82
N TYR A 405 -4.17 4.12 -9.12
CA TYR A 405 -4.34 5.51 -8.70
C TYR A 405 -3.12 6.32 -9.15
N PRO A 406 -3.23 7.64 -9.35
CA PRO A 406 -2.05 8.47 -9.55
C PRO A 406 -1.16 8.44 -8.30
N THR A 407 0.15 8.64 -8.50
CA THR A 407 1.11 8.77 -7.40
C THR A 407 0.80 9.95 -6.50
N HIS A 408 0.43 11.08 -7.13
CA HIS A 408 0.03 12.32 -6.50
C HIS A 408 -1.16 12.91 -7.26
N TYR A 409 -2.07 13.55 -6.54
CA TYR A 409 -3.14 14.34 -7.12
C TYR A 409 -2.74 15.81 -7.29
N THR A 410 -3.42 16.51 -8.20
CA THR A 410 -3.21 17.94 -8.43
C THR A 410 -3.37 18.72 -7.12
N GLY A 411 -2.35 19.50 -6.76
CA GLY A 411 -2.32 20.31 -5.53
C GLY A 411 -1.69 19.62 -4.32
N GLU A 412 -1.36 18.33 -4.39
CA GLU A 412 -0.57 17.66 -3.36
C GLU A 412 0.91 18.10 -3.40
N PRO A 413 1.61 18.12 -2.25
CA PRO A 413 3.06 18.30 -2.23
C PRO A 413 3.75 17.31 -3.18
N ASN A 414 4.79 17.77 -3.89
CA ASN A 414 5.53 16.97 -4.87
C ASN A 414 4.75 16.52 -6.11
N TYR A 415 3.53 17.04 -6.35
CA TYR A 415 2.87 16.90 -7.64
C TYR A 415 3.65 17.65 -8.73
N PHE A 416 4.01 16.94 -9.80
CA PHE A 416 4.66 17.51 -10.99
C PHE A 416 3.96 17.00 -12.26
N SER A 417 3.42 17.92 -13.06
CA SER A 417 2.74 17.61 -14.30
C SER A 417 3.66 17.84 -15.52
N ASP A 418 3.90 16.78 -16.30
CA ASP A 418 4.68 16.90 -17.54
C ASP A 418 3.84 17.37 -18.74
N THR A 419 2.52 17.49 -18.59
CA THR A 419 1.57 17.96 -19.61
C THR A 419 1.09 19.39 -19.34
N GLU A 420 0.74 19.72 -18.10
CA GLU A 420 0.15 21.01 -17.72
C GLU A 420 1.20 22.15 -17.66
N ASP A 421 2.44 21.84 -17.27
CA ASP A 421 3.52 22.84 -17.15
C ASP A 421 4.23 23.17 -18.48
N SER A 422 3.61 22.82 -19.62
CA SER A 422 4.22 22.94 -20.95
C SER A 422 3.67 24.12 -21.76
N VAL A 423 4.44 24.55 -22.76
CA VAL A 423 4.13 25.73 -23.57
C VAL A 423 2.82 25.52 -24.33
N VAL A 424 1.89 26.48 -24.20
CA VAL A 424 0.67 26.55 -24.99
C VAL A 424 1.02 26.91 -26.43
N ILE A 425 0.40 26.27 -27.41
CA ILE A 425 0.63 26.62 -28.81
C ILE A 425 0.10 28.03 -29.09
N ASP A 426 0.98 28.91 -29.55
CA ASP A 426 0.63 30.26 -30.05
C ASP A 426 -0.17 30.16 -31.36
N LYS A 427 -1.45 29.83 -31.26
CA LYS A 427 -2.44 30.04 -32.32
C LYS A 427 -3.64 30.69 -31.67
N GLU A 428 -3.83 31.98 -31.97
CA GLU A 428 -5.04 32.70 -31.57
C GLU A 428 -6.26 31.86 -31.96
N PRO A 429 -7.18 31.54 -31.02
CA PRO A 429 -8.43 30.94 -31.38
C PRO A 429 -9.16 31.93 -32.29
N ASP A 430 -9.46 31.51 -33.52
CA ASP A 430 -10.18 32.32 -34.49
C ASP A 430 -11.56 32.66 -33.89
N GLN A 431 -11.73 33.90 -33.41
CA GLN A 431 -12.90 34.35 -32.63
C GLN A 431 -14.23 34.32 -33.41
N LYS A 432 -14.26 33.75 -34.60
CA LYS A 432 -15.44 33.73 -35.49
C LYS A 432 -16.32 32.48 -35.36
N THR A 433 -15.95 31.49 -34.54
CA THR A 433 -16.76 30.28 -34.32
C THR A 433 -17.14 30.00 -32.86
N ALA A 434 -16.80 30.89 -31.92
CA ALA A 434 -17.29 30.78 -30.55
C ALA A 434 -18.82 31.00 -30.53
N ARG A 435 -19.59 29.95 -30.27
CA ARG A 435 -20.99 30.11 -29.85
C ARG A 435 -20.98 30.81 -28.48
N PRO A 436 -21.93 31.73 -28.22
CA PRO A 436 -22.06 32.30 -26.89
C PRO A 436 -22.39 31.16 -25.92
N VAL A 437 -21.57 31.00 -24.89
CA VAL A 437 -21.95 30.27 -23.68
C VAL A 437 -23.07 31.11 -23.08
N GLY A 438 -24.27 30.54 -23.02
CA GLY A 438 -25.38 31.15 -22.30
C GLY A 438 -24.97 31.35 -20.85
N GLU A 439 -25.21 32.57 -20.36
CA GLU A 439 -25.11 32.95 -18.96
C GLU A 439 -25.97 32.01 -18.11
N GLU A 440 -25.37 31.03 -17.46
CA GLU A 440 -25.92 30.46 -16.21
C GLU A 440 -24.76 30.15 -15.27
N GLN A 441 -24.25 31.20 -14.63
CA GLN A 441 -23.70 31.09 -13.28
C GLN A 441 -24.24 32.24 -12.42
N GLN A 442 -24.52 31.87 -11.17
CA GLN A 442 -24.98 32.68 -10.02
C GLN A 442 -26.50 32.91 -10.04
N ASP A 443 -27.32 32.36 -9.14
CA ASP A 443 -27.11 32.23 -7.71
C ASP A 443 -28.18 31.33 -7.05
N VAL A 444 -27.70 30.48 -6.12
CA VAL A 444 -28.25 30.12 -4.81
C VAL A 444 -29.68 29.57 -4.70
N GLN A 445 -29.79 28.34 -4.15
CA GLN A 445 -30.54 28.14 -2.90
C GLN A 445 -30.02 26.95 -2.07
N GLU A 446 -29.64 27.27 -0.83
CA GLU A 446 -29.56 26.38 0.33
C GLU A 446 -30.90 25.64 0.53
N GLU A 447 -31.19 24.62 -0.27
CA GLU A 447 -32.36 23.76 -0.01
C GLU A 447 -32.19 22.30 -0.47
N ASP A 448 -31.04 21.91 -1.04
CA ASP A 448 -30.78 20.51 -1.43
C ASP A 448 -29.73 19.77 -0.58
N LEU A 449 -29.17 20.41 0.44
CA LEU A 449 -28.33 19.74 1.45
C LEU A 449 -29.12 18.78 2.36
N SER A 450 -30.45 18.88 2.42
CA SER A 450 -31.29 17.92 3.17
C SER A 450 -31.79 16.74 2.34
N LYS A 451 -31.45 16.66 1.04
CA LYS A 451 -31.80 15.52 0.18
C LYS A 451 -30.62 14.60 -0.12
N MET A 452 -29.39 15.08 -0.01
CA MET A 452 -28.17 14.25 -0.04
C MET A 452 -27.92 13.45 1.25
N GLU A 453 -28.62 13.74 2.35
CA GLU A 453 -28.57 12.91 3.57
C GLU A 453 -29.48 11.66 3.52
N SER A 454 -30.18 11.42 2.40
CA SER A 454 -31.17 10.31 2.30
C SER A 454 -30.80 9.17 1.35
N GLN A 455 -29.62 9.19 0.72
CA GLN A 455 -29.15 8.11 -0.18
C GLN A 455 -27.77 7.54 0.12
N LEU A 456 -27.16 7.86 1.27
CA LEU A 456 -26.11 7.05 1.90
C LEU A 456 -26.75 5.89 2.69
N LYS A 457 -27.46 5.00 1.99
CA LYS A 457 -27.66 3.65 2.48
C LYS A 457 -26.43 2.83 2.09
N LEU A 458 -25.42 2.91 2.95
CA LEU A 458 -24.41 1.88 3.10
C LEU A 458 -25.14 0.54 3.26
N GLU A 459 -25.06 -0.33 2.25
CA GLU A 459 -25.20 -1.76 2.50
C GLU A 459 -23.94 -2.20 3.26
N VAL A 460 -24.22 -2.54 4.51
CA VAL A 460 -23.31 -3.02 5.54
C VAL A 460 -22.73 -4.36 5.11
N PRO A 461 -21.40 -4.53 5.01
CA PRO A 461 -20.80 -5.85 5.18
C PRO A 461 -21.10 -6.23 6.64
N THR A 462 -21.92 -7.25 6.84
CA THR A 462 -22.31 -7.78 8.14
C THR A 462 -21.07 -8.30 8.89
N PHE A 463 -20.42 -7.39 9.61
CA PHE A 463 -19.44 -7.64 10.64
C PHE A 463 -20.10 -7.26 11.98
N ARG A 464 -20.65 -8.26 12.68
CA ARG A 464 -20.68 -8.38 14.15
C ARG A 464 -21.52 -9.59 14.59
N GLU A 465 -21.11 -10.12 15.74
CA GLU A 465 -21.46 -11.41 16.36
C GLU A 465 -20.56 -12.52 15.76
N GLU A 466 -19.47 -12.95 16.39
CA GLU A 466 -19.14 -13.02 17.82
C GLU A 466 -17.63 -12.89 18.03
N LEU A 467 -17.29 -12.61 19.28
CA LEU A 467 -15.98 -12.44 19.89
C LEU A 467 -14.98 -13.55 19.59
#